data_AF-A0A2P5K4Q3-F1
#
_entry.id   AF-A0A2P5K4Q3-F1
#
_cell.length_a   1.000
_cell.length_b   1.000
_cell.length_c   1.000
_cell.angle_alpha   90.00
_cell.angle_beta   90.00
_cell.angle_gamma   90.00
#
_symmetry.space_group_name_H-M   'P 1'
#
loop_
_entity.id
_entity.type
_entity.pdbx_description
1 polymer ?
#
loop_
_entity_poly.entity_id
_entity_poly.type
_entity_poly.pdbx_seq_one_letter_code
_entity_poly.pdbx_strand_id
1 'polypeptide(L)'
;MTLDVIDINSLTKNYEVLIESLLKRVRKMGIEIGTLFLDREFFHTVPISTAYQLNTKFVMAAKSNQKINAILAEHKEKFGYTSTIFKYQFGKGGPTFNIVAVVNPKYDPTKKKVKGNNEYHLFATNLKIISISEFIKIIPEEYRRRWNIETGYRVKNTFKIRTCSKSPVVRTLYFILQCIFFNVLNLLKSGLNITAYELKSATNSDIIQCIKYGYESLQAIPVKIFIKLLMKYNKFRIDVLRSRLSKT
;
A
#
# COMPACT_ATOMS: atom_id res chain seq x y z
N MET A 1 -4.81 -7.51 -0.71
CA MET A 1 -4.37 -8.92 -0.85
C MET A 1 -2.87 -8.98 -0.62
N THR A 2 -2.35 -10.06 -0.04
CA THR A 2 -0.92 -10.34 0.08
C THR A 2 -0.55 -11.38 -0.96
N LEU A 3 0.37 -11.04 -1.85
CA LEU A 3 0.76 -11.90 -2.96
C LEU A 3 2.04 -12.69 -2.68
N ASP A 4 2.88 -12.15 -1.80
CA ASP A 4 4.17 -12.75 -1.44
C ASP A 4 4.55 -12.36 0.00
N VAL A 5 5.40 -13.18 0.62
CA VAL A 5 5.98 -12.96 1.95
C VAL A 5 7.47 -13.19 1.86
N ILE A 6 8.24 -12.13 2.03
CA ILE A 6 9.70 -12.15 1.99
C ILE A 6 10.19 -11.82 3.40
N ASP A 7 11.03 -12.67 3.96
CA ASP A 7 11.71 -12.39 5.21
C ASP A 7 12.84 -11.37 4.98
N ILE A 8 12.88 -10.33 5.80
CA ILE A 8 13.86 -9.25 5.71
C ILE A 8 14.54 -9.13 7.07
N ASN A 9 15.82 -9.44 7.10
CA ASN A 9 16.67 -9.36 8.28
C ASN A 9 17.22 -7.93 8.40
N SER A 10 17.43 -7.43 9.62
CA SER A 10 18.06 -6.12 9.84
C SER A 10 19.47 -6.02 9.24
N LEU A 11 20.17 -7.15 9.10
CA LEU A 11 21.50 -7.27 8.51
C LEU A 11 21.49 -7.24 6.96
N THR A 12 20.32 -7.41 6.32
CA THR A 12 20.17 -7.56 4.86
C THR A 12 19.26 -6.48 4.27
N LYS A 13 19.11 -5.33 4.94
CA LYS A 13 18.22 -4.22 4.54
C LYS A 13 18.75 -3.47 3.29
N ASN A 14 18.83 -4.18 2.16
CA ASN A 14 19.12 -3.61 0.86
C ASN A 14 17.81 -3.26 0.15
N TYR A 15 17.48 -1.96 0.17
CA TYR A 15 16.26 -1.45 -0.45
C TYR A 15 16.22 -1.66 -1.98
N GLU A 16 17.37 -1.75 -2.65
CA GLU A 16 17.45 -2.04 -4.08
C GLU A 16 16.87 -3.41 -4.38
N VAL A 17 17.49 -4.43 -3.76
CA VAL A 17 17.13 -5.83 -3.94
C VAL A 17 15.69 -6.04 -3.53
N LEU A 18 15.23 -5.37 -2.47
CA LEU A 18 13.85 -5.45 -2.02
C LEU A 18 12.88 -4.92 -3.09
N ILE A 19 13.05 -3.68 -3.55
CA ILE A 19 12.12 -3.07 -4.52
C ILE A 19 12.20 -3.79 -5.86
N GLU A 20 13.40 -4.08 -6.35
CA GLU A 20 13.60 -4.77 -7.62
C GLU A 20 12.97 -6.16 -7.60
N SER A 21 13.24 -6.96 -6.56
CA SER A 21 12.70 -8.32 -6.45
C SER A 21 11.17 -8.31 -6.33
N LEU A 22 10.59 -7.40 -5.55
CA LEU A 22 9.14 -7.26 -5.43
C LEU A 22 8.50 -6.91 -6.78
N LEU A 23 9.02 -5.89 -7.47
CA LEU A 23 8.45 -5.45 -8.75
C LEU A 23 8.60 -6.53 -9.83
N LYS A 24 9.75 -7.21 -9.91
CA LYS A 24 9.97 -8.33 -10.84
C LYS A 24 9.03 -9.50 -10.57
N ARG A 25 8.81 -9.87 -9.30
CA ARG A 25 7.89 -10.96 -8.91
C ARG A 25 6.45 -10.66 -9.30
N VAL A 26 5.95 -9.46 -9.00
CA VAL A 26 4.59 -9.04 -9.35
C VAL A 26 4.38 -9.07 -10.87
N ARG A 27 5.36 -8.61 -11.65
CA ARG A 27 5.31 -8.70 -13.12
C ARG A 27 5.32 -10.14 -13.63
N LYS A 28 6.13 -11.02 -13.03
CA LYS A 28 6.17 -12.44 -13.37
C LYS A 28 4.81 -13.13 -13.10
N MET A 29 4.02 -12.61 -12.17
CA MET A 29 2.65 -13.07 -11.92
C MET A 29 1.62 -12.53 -12.95
N GLY A 30 2.05 -11.73 -13.94
CA GLY A 30 1.16 -11.12 -14.94
C GLY A 30 0.37 -9.92 -14.41
N ILE A 31 0.78 -9.34 -13.27
CA ILE A 31 0.07 -8.21 -12.65
C ILE A 31 0.75 -6.91 -13.06
N GLU A 32 -0.02 -6.03 -13.68
CA GLU A 32 0.43 -4.68 -14.01
C GLU A 32 0.44 -3.77 -12.77
N ILE A 33 1.53 -3.03 -12.61
CA ILE A 33 1.73 -2.12 -11.48
C ILE A 33 1.36 -0.71 -11.93
N GLY A 34 0.22 -0.20 -11.46
CA GLY A 34 -0.25 1.14 -11.78
C GLY A 34 0.64 2.24 -11.19
N THR A 35 0.67 2.35 -9.86
CA THR A 35 1.49 3.33 -9.12
C THR A 35 2.00 2.71 -7.83
N LEU A 36 3.30 2.88 -7.56
CA LEU A 36 3.98 2.43 -6.35
C LEU A 36 3.91 3.51 -5.26
N PHE A 37 3.34 3.18 -4.10
CA PHE A 37 3.26 4.08 -2.95
C PHE A 37 4.32 3.69 -1.91
N LEU A 38 5.24 4.59 -1.58
CA LEU A 38 6.35 4.30 -0.66
C LEU A 38 6.42 5.30 0.49
N ASP A 39 6.83 4.84 1.66
CA ASP A 39 7.08 5.72 2.80
C ASP A 39 8.37 6.55 2.62
N ARG A 40 8.54 7.55 3.47
CA ARG A 40 9.71 8.43 3.51
C ARG A 40 11.02 7.69 3.70
N GLU A 41 11.00 6.50 4.29
CA GLU A 41 12.20 5.65 4.42
C GLU A 41 12.80 5.25 3.07
N PHE A 42 12.01 5.24 1.99
CA PHE A 42 12.46 4.87 0.64
C PHE A 42 12.93 6.08 -0.19
N PHE A 43 12.98 7.29 0.39
CA PHE A 43 13.42 8.50 -0.30
C PHE A 43 14.96 8.55 -0.43
N HIS A 44 15.49 7.69 -1.30
CA HIS A 44 16.91 7.53 -1.61
C HIS A 44 17.10 7.23 -3.09
N THR A 45 18.31 7.42 -3.62
CA THR A 45 18.64 7.26 -5.05
C THR A 45 18.25 5.88 -5.58
N VAL A 46 18.48 4.84 -4.79
CA VAL A 46 18.32 3.44 -5.18
C VAL A 46 16.86 3.09 -5.50
N PRO A 47 15.87 3.19 -4.58
CA PRO A 47 14.46 2.88 -4.90
C PRO A 47 13.91 3.67 -6.09
N ILE A 48 14.31 4.93 -6.22
CA ILE A 48 13.86 5.79 -7.31
C ILE A 48 14.47 5.32 -8.63
N SER A 49 15.78 5.04 -8.67
CA SER A 49 16.44 4.54 -9.88
C SER A 49 15.85 3.22 -10.34
N THR A 50 15.59 2.29 -9.43
CA THR A 50 14.90 1.02 -9.73
C THR A 50 13.51 1.25 -10.32
N ALA A 51 12.72 2.18 -9.75
CA ALA A 51 11.40 2.51 -10.29
C ALA A 51 11.48 3.07 -11.72
N TYR A 52 12.48 3.90 -12.03
CA TYR A 52 12.73 4.41 -13.37
C TYR A 52 13.18 3.33 -14.35
N GLN A 53 14.15 2.49 -13.98
CA GLN A 53 14.64 1.37 -14.79
C GLN A 53 13.50 0.41 -15.18
N LEU A 54 12.57 0.20 -14.25
CA LEU A 54 11.42 -0.65 -14.49
C LEU A 54 10.24 0.10 -15.15
N ASN A 55 10.33 1.40 -15.44
CA ASN A 55 9.22 2.21 -15.96
C ASN A 55 7.95 2.14 -15.07
N THR A 56 8.14 2.25 -13.75
CA THR A 56 7.06 2.20 -12.76
C THR A 56 6.77 3.58 -12.21
N LYS A 57 5.50 3.99 -12.21
CA LYS A 57 5.06 5.25 -11.60
C LYS A 57 5.16 5.14 -10.08
N PHE A 58 5.55 6.21 -9.39
CA PHE A 58 5.60 6.23 -7.93
C PHE A 58 5.11 7.54 -7.32
N VAL A 59 4.62 7.44 -6.08
CA VAL A 59 4.37 8.56 -5.18
C VAL A 59 4.92 8.18 -3.81
N MET A 60 5.80 9.01 -3.25
CA MET A 60 6.37 8.75 -1.93
C MET A 60 6.49 10.02 -1.11
N ALA A 61 6.49 9.91 0.23
CA ALA A 61 6.85 11.05 1.07
C ALA A 61 8.34 11.37 0.90
N ALA A 62 8.68 12.64 0.71
CA ALA A 62 10.06 13.09 0.61
C ALA A 62 10.62 13.51 1.98
N LYS A 63 11.96 13.44 2.13
CA LYS A 63 12.69 14.03 3.24
C LYS A 63 13.14 15.43 2.86
N SER A 64 12.97 16.38 3.77
CA SER A 64 13.60 17.69 3.65
C SER A 64 15.13 17.53 3.70
N ASN A 65 15.83 18.29 2.87
CA ASN A 65 17.29 18.41 2.89
C ASN A 65 17.69 19.86 2.58
N GLN A 66 18.97 20.19 2.74
CA GLN A 66 19.45 21.56 2.55
C GLN A 66 19.10 22.13 1.17
N LYS A 67 19.23 21.33 0.10
CA LYS A 67 18.91 21.75 -1.28
C LYS A 67 17.41 22.02 -1.47
N ILE A 68 16.56 21.10 -1.00
CA ILE A 68 15.10 21.25 -1.05
C ILE A 68 14.68 22.49 -0.25
N ASN A 69 15.25 22.71 0.93
CA ASN A 69 14.92 23.86 1.76
C ASN A 69 15.38 25.18 1.11
N ALA A 70 16.53 25.20 0.44
CA ALA A 70 16.98 26.39 -0.29
C ALA A 70 16.02 26.76 -1.42
N ILE A 71 15.58 25.77 -2.22
CA ILE A 71 14.58 25.98 -3.28
C ILE A 71 13.26 26.49 -2.71
N LEU A 72 12.81 25.93 -1.58
CA LEU A 72 11.57 26.36 -0.92
C LEU A 72 11.68 27.77 -0.32
N ALA A 73 12.85 28.14 0.22
CA ALA A 73 13.10 29.48 0.75
C ALA A 73 13.07 30.53 -0.38
N GLU A 74 13.75 30.26 -1.49
CA GLU A 74 13.72 31.12 -2.69
C GLU A 74 12.30 31.27 -3.25
N HIS A 75 11.55 30.16 -3.31
CA HIS A 75 10.15 30.19 -3.74
C HIS A 75 9.29 31.04 -2.80
N LYS A 76 9.49 30.91 -1.48
CA LYS A 76 8.76 31.66 -0.47
C LYS A 76 9.02 33.16 -0.56
N GLU A 77 10.25 33.55 -0.88
CA GLU A 77 10.62 34.95 -1.12
C GLU A 77 9.92 35.53 -2.36
N LYS A 78 9.87 34.78 -3.45
CA LYS A 78 9.31 35.25 -4.74
C LYS A 78 7.78 35.20 -4.82
N PHE A 79 7.17 34.14 -4.30
CA PHE A 79 5.75 33.83 -4.51
C PHE A 79 4.96 33.70 -3.20
N GLY A 80 5.58 34.06 -2.08
CA GLY A 80 5.00 33.93 -0.75
C GLY A 80 4.84 32.49 -0.29
N TYR A 81 4.07 32.31 0.78
CA TYR A 81 3.85 31.01 1.42
C TYR A 81 2.79 30.18 0.67
N THR A 82 3.16 29.71 -0.53
CA THR A 82 2.28 28.95 -1.43
C THR A 82 2.85 27.56 -1.73
N SER A 83 1.98 26.65 -2.18
CA SER A 83 2.38 25.29 -2.58
C SER A 83 3.06 25.31 -3.94
N THR A 84 4.02 24.42 -4.18
CA THR A 84 4.85 24.45 -5.39
C THR A 84 5.29 23.08 -5.85
N ILE A 85 5.74 23.01 -7.10
CA ILE A 85 6.30 21.80 -7.72
C ILE A 85 7.62 22.18 -8.38
N PHE A 86 8.66 21.39 -8.14
CA PHE A 86 9.96 21.58 -8.79
C PHE A 86 10.64 20.26 -9.10
N LYS A 87 11.51 20.27 -10.12
CA LYS A 87 12.32 19.10 -10.47
C LYS A 87 13.48 18.95 -9.49
N TYR A 88 13.81 17.70 -9.14
CA TYR A 88 14.87 17.35 -8.23
C TYR A 88 15.61 16.10 -8.71
N GLN A 89 16.90 16.03 -8.41
CA GLN A 89 17.78 14.91 -8.76
C GLN A 89 18.74 14.66 -7.59
N PHE A 90 18.98 13.39 -7.28
CA PHE A 90 20.05 13.01 -6.36
C PHE A 90 21.39 12.97 -7.10
N GLY A 91 22.35 13.78 -6.64
CA GLY A 91 23.69 13.83 -7.22
C GLY A 91 23.69 14.17 -8.72
N LYS A 92 24.84 13.98 -9.39
CA LYS A 92 24.93 14.04 -10.86
C LYS A 92 24.66 12.64 -11.43
N GLY A 93 23.87 12.54 -12.49
CA GLY A 93 23.64 11.30 -13.24
C GLY A 93 22.48 10.41 -12.75
N GLY A 94 21.78 10.81 -11.68
CA GLY A 94 20.58 10.10 -11.22
C GLY A 94 19.31 10.44 -12.01
N PRO A 95 18.17 9.76 -11.77
CA PRO A 95 16.90 10.16 -12.36
C PRO A 95 16.41 11.51 -11.81
N THR A 96 15.89 12.36 -12.69
CA THR A 96 15.22 13.61 -12.32
C THR A 96 13.73 13.35 -12.11
N PHE A 97 13.20 13.72 -10.96
CA PHE A 97 11.79 13.54 -10.58
C PHE A 97 11.20 14.82 -9.99
N ASN A 98 9.90 14.85 -9.76
CA ASN A 98 9.19 16.03 -9.25
C ASN A 98 9.06 15.94 -7.73
N ILE A 99 9.39 17.04 -7.04
CA ILE A 99 8.99 17.28 -5.66
C ILE A 99 7.73 18.13 -5.66
N VAL A 100 6.70 17.67 -4.97
CA VAL A 100 5.46 18.42 -4.71
C VAL A 100 5.50 18.86 -3.25
N ALA A 101 5.57 20.17 -3.04
CA ALA A 101 5.56 20.78 -1.72
C ALA A 101 4.20 21.42 -1.48
N VAL A 102 3.42 20.79 -0.60
CA VAL A 102 2.09 21.27 -0.21
C VAL A 102 2.19 21.97 1.13
N VAL A 103 1.68 23.19 1.22
CA VAL A 103 1.65 23.96 2.47
C VAL A 103 0.93 23.15 3.55
N ASN A 104 1.54 23.06 4.74
CA ASN A 104 0.91 22.43 5.89
C ASN A 104 0.02 23.44 6.62
N PRO A 105 -1.31 23.26 6.63
CA PRO A 105 -2.23 24.19 7.31
C PRO A 105 -2.09 24.14 8.84
N LYS A 106 -1.47 23.09 9.39
CA LYS A 106 -1.22 22.91 10.82
C LYS A 106 0.17 23.36 11.25
N TYR A 107 0.90 24.03 10.35
CA TYR A 107 2.23 24.54 10.67
C TYR A 107 2.12 25.69 11.69
N ASP A 108 2.91 25.57 12.74
CA ASP A 108 3.00 26.54 13.81
C ASP A 108 4.48 26.95 13.97
N PRO A 109 4.84 28.18 13.57
CA PRO A 109 6.23 28.66 13.62
C PRO A 109 6.76 28.82 15.05
N THR A 110 5.87 28.86 16.06
CA THR A 110 6.26 28.99 17.47
C THR A 110 6.67 27.65 18.07
N LYS A 111 6.25 26.54 17.47
CA LYS A 111 6.56 25.19 17.93
C LYS A 111 7.85 24.68 17.31
N LYS A 112 8.58 23.88 18.09
CA LYS A 112 9.77 23.18 17.60
C LYS A 112 9.44 22.36 16.34
N LYS A 113 10.41 22.24 15.44
CA LYS A 113 10.31 21.46 14.20
C LYS A 113 10.31 19.96 14.54
N VAL A 114 9.14 19.44 14.90
CA VAL A 114 8.91 18.04 15.25
C VAL A 114 8.03 17.34 14.22
N LYS A 115 7.89 16.01 14.31
CA LYS A 115 7.04 15.22 13.41
C LYS A 115 5.61 15.77 13.45
N GLY A 116 5.15 16.34 12.34
CA GLY A 116 3.82 16.96 12.22
C GLY A 116 3.84 18.49 12.15
N ASN A 117 4.92 19.14 12.60
CA ASN A 117 5.11 20.59 12.52
C ASN A 117 6.18 20.98 11.49
N ASN A 118 5.93 20.63 10.22
CA ASN A 118 6.77 21.07 9.10
C ASN A 118 6.00 22.10 8.27
N GLU A 119 6.68 23.12 7.73
CA GLU A 119 6.08 24.12 6.82
C GLU A 119 5.38 23.46 5.62
N TYR A 120 6.00 22.43 5.06
CA TYR A 120 5.50 21.74 3.88
C TYR A 120 5.36 20.24 4.11
N HIS A 121 4.31 19.66 3.53
CA HIS A 121 4.21 18.25 3.21
C HIS A 121 4.91 18.01 1.87
N LEU A 122 6.01 17.26 1.92
CA LEU A 122 6.84 16.99 0.74
C LEU A 122 6.54 15.60 0.18
N PHE A 123 6.30 15.53 -1.12
CA PHE A 123 6.11 14.29 -1.87
C PHE A 123 7.08 14.25 -3.06
N ALA A 124 7.52 13.06 -3.43
CA ALA A 124 8.32 12.80 -4.61
C ALA A 124 7.56 11.89 -5.58
N THR A 125 7.59 12.22 -6.87
CA THR A 125 6.87 11.47 -7.90
C THR A 125 7.50 11.62 -9.29
N ASN A 126 7.35 10.60 -10.13
CA ASN A 126 7.65 10.64 -11.57
C ASN A 126 6.37 10.72 -12.45
N LEU A 127 5.21 11.01 -11.85
CA LEU A 127 3.99 11.23 -12.60
C LEU A 127 4.12 12.48 -13.49
N LYS A 128 3.51 12.42 -14.68
CA LYS A 128 3.49 13.55 -15.62
C LYS A 128 2.63 14.67 -15.06
N ILE A 129 3.15 15.89 -15.07
CA ILE A 129 2.43 17.09 -14.63
C ILE A 129 1.60 17.58 -15.83
N ILE A 130 0.28 17.57 -15.69
CA ILE A 130 -0.64 18.14 -16.68
C ILE A 130 -1.01 19.57 -16.26
N SER A 131 -1.37 19.75 -14.99
CA SER A 131 -1.68 21.05 -14.38
C SER A 131 -1.08 21.13 -12.98
N ILE A 132 -0.40 22.24 -12.67
CA ILE A 132 0.25 22.44 -11.36
C ILE A 132 -0.81 22.47 -10.24
N SER A 133 -1.89 23.22 -10.44
CA SER A 133 -2.95 23.41 -9.44
C SER A 133 -3.69 22.11 -9.12
N GLU A 134 -3.89 21.27 -10.13
CA GLU A 134 -4.51 19.97 -9.98
C GLU A 134 -3.56 18.97 -9.31
N PHE A 135 -2.29 18.95 -9.71
CA PHE A 135 -1.30 18.00 -9.22
C PHE A 135 -0.99 18.21 -7.73
N ILE A 136 -0.97 19.46 -7.25
CA ILE A 136 -0.85 19.80 -5.82
C ILE A 136 -2.00 19.21 -4.99
N LYS A 137 -3.20 19.08 -5.57
CA LYS A 137 -4.37 18.50 -4.89
C LYS A 137 -4.40 16.97 -4.99
N ILE A 138 -4.09 16.41 -6.15
CA ILE A 138 -4.20 14.97 -6.41
C ILE A 138 -3.13 14.17 -5.67
N ILE A 139 -1.87 14.65 -5.63
CA ILE A 139 -0.76 13.87 -5.07
C ILE A 139 -0.95 13.52 -3.59
N PRO A 140 -1.35 14.46 -2.71
CA PRO A 140 -1.68 14.12 -1.32
C PRO A 140 -2.80 13.08 -1.21
N GLU A 141 -3.85 13.17 -2.04
CA GLU A 141 -4.97 12.23 -2.02
C GLU A 141 -4.56 10.83 -2.49
N GLU A 142 -3.80 10.73 -3.58
CA GLU A 142 -3.24 9.46 -4.04
C GLU A 142 -2.32 8.87 -2.97
N TYR A 143 -1.48 9.67 -2.32
CA TYR A 143 -0.60 9.18 -1.25
C TYR A 143 -1.36 8.62 -0.05
N ARG A 144 -2.61 9.06 0.22
CA ARG A 144 -3.44 8.44 1.27
C ARG A 144 -3.72 6.97 0.99
N ARG A 145 -3.67 6.51 -0.26
CA ARG A 145 -3.84 5.08 -0.60
C ARG A 145 -2.75 4.20 0.02
N ARG A 146 -1.61 4.77 0.42
CA ARG A 146 -0.58 4.09 1.24
C ARG A 146 -1.18 3.53 2.54
N TRP A 147 -2.14 4.23 3.17
CA TRP A 147 -2.80 3.81 4.42
C TRP A 147 -3.53 2.47 4.32
N ASN A 148 -3.79 1.98 3.11
CA ASN A 148 -4.35 0.65 2.88
C ASN A 148 -3.42 -0.44 3.41
N ILE A 149 -2.10 -0.20 3.47
CA ILE A 149 -1.14 -1.14 4.05
C ILE A 149 -1.40 -1.26 5.57
N GLU A 150 -1.41 -0.15 6.31
CA GLU A 150 -1.65 -0.17 7.75
C GLU A 150 -3.05 -0.68 8.09
N THR A 151 -4.05 -0.28 7.32
CA THR A 151 -5.43 -0.80 7.47
C THR A 151 -5.45 -2.31 7.24
N GLY A 152 -4.75 -2.79 6.21
CA GLY A 152 -4.56 -4.21 5.93
C GLY A 152 -3.90 -4.94 7.09
N TYR A 153 -2.84 -4.39 7.68
CA TYR A 153 -2.19 -4.97 8.86
C TYR A 153 -3.10 -5.01 10.10
N ARG A 154 -3.93 -3.99 10.32
CA ARG A 154 -4.93 -3.99 11.40
C ARG A 154 -5.93 -5.14 11.24
N VAL A 155 -6.44 -5.36 10.03
CA VAL A 155 -7.36 -6.46 9.73
C VAL A 155 -6.66 -7.82 9.82
N LYS A 156 -5.44 -7.94 9.28
CA LYS A 156 -4.62 -9.14 9.45
C LYS A 156 -4.46 -9.49 10.91
N ASN A 157 -4.22 -8.52 11.79
CA ASN A 157 -4.02 -8.77 13.22
C ASN A 157 -5.23 -9.44 13.90
N THR A 158 -6.43 -9.32 13.35
CA THR A 158 -7.61 -10.10 13.81
C THR A 158 -7.38 -11.62 13.67
N PHE A 159 -6.66 -12.04 12.64
CA PHE A 159 -6.28 -13.43 12.37
C PHE A 159 -4.93 -13.83 12.99
N LYS A 160 -4.32 -12.96 13.82
CA LYS A 160 -3.02 -13.26 14.42
C LYS A 160 -3.12 -14.44 15.37
N ILE A 161 -2.37 -15.50 15.05
CA ILE A 161 -2.16 -16.65 15.94
C ILE A 161 -1.09 -16.25 16.96
N ARG A 162 -1.44 -16.24 18.25
CA ARG A 162 -0.50 -15.93 19.33
C ARG A 162 0.29 -17.20 19.68
N THR A 163 1.61 -17.06 19.83
CA THR A 163 2.50 -18.17 20.18
C THR A 163 3.63 -17.72 21.09
N CYS A 164 4.04 -18.60 22.00
CA CYS A 164 5.24 -18.43 22.82
C CYS A 164 6.48 -19.10 22.22
N SER A 165 6.36 -19.77 21.06
CA SER A 165 7.49 -20.43 20.41
C SER A 165 8.60 -19.44 20.09
N LYS A 166 9.85 -19.81 20.39
CA LYS A 166 11.05 -19.04 20.05
C LYS A 166 11.52 -19.26 18.60
N SER A 167 11.03 -20.32 17.94
CA SER A 167 11.44 -20.68 16.57
C SER A 167 10.94 -19.65 15.56
N PRO A 168 11.84 -19.01 14.77
CA PRO A 168 11.44 -18.10 13.68
C PRO A 168 10.55 -18.79 12.65
N VAL A 169 10.82 -20.06 12.34
CA VAL A 169 10.05 -20.87 11.38
C VAL A 169 8.58 -20.96 11.79
N VAL A 170 8.31 -21.25 13.07
CA VAL A 170 6.93 -21.33 13.60
C VAL A 170 6.23 -19.97 13.53
N ARG A 171 6.94 -18.89 13.86
CA ARG A 171 6.39 -17.53 13.80
C ARG A 171 6.08 -17.11 12.35
N THR A 172 6.94 -17.44 11.40
CA THR A 172 6.74 -17.19 9.97
C THR A 172 5.56 -17.99 9.44
N LEU A 173 5.42 -19.26 9.81
CA LEU A 173 4.27 -20.08 9.43
C LEU A 173 2.95 -19.43 9.87
N TYR A 174 2.86 -19.00 11.13
CA TYR A 174 1.67 -18.32 11.64
C TYR A 174 1.39 -16.99 10.95
N PHE A 175 2.43 -16.24 10.58
CA PHE A 175 2.27 -15.03 9.78
C PHE A 175 1.76 -15.33 8.36
N ILE A 176 2.23 -16.41 7.72
CA ILE A 176 1.75 -16.83 6.40
C ILE A 176 0.27 -17.23 6.49
N LEU A 177 -0.12 -18.04 7.49
CA LEU A 177 -1.52 -18.40 7.72
C LEU A 177 -2.39 -17.15 7.93
N GLN A 178 -1.93 -16.19 8.72
CA GLN A 178 -2.58 -14.89 8.92
C GLN A 178 -2.76 -14.14 7.58
N CYS A 179 -1.78 -14.23 6.67
CA CYS A 179 -1.89 -13.66 5.33
C CYS A 179 -2.91 -14.37 4.44
N ILE A 180 -2.98 -15.69 4.50
CA ILE A 180 -3.96 -16.51 3.77
C ILE A 180 -5.37 -16.17 4.22
N PHE A 181 -5.66 -16.13 5.52
CA PHE A 181 -6.98 -15.72 6.04
C PHE A 181 -7.40 -14.33 5.56
N PHE A 182 -6.47 -13.38 5.56
CA PHE A 182 -6.73 -12.05 5.02
C PHE A 182 -7.05 -12.06 3.53
N ASN A 183 -6.39 -12.91 2.73
CA ASN A 183 -6.69 -13.05 1.31
C ASN A 183 -8.08 -13.67 1.09
N VAL A 184 -8.42 -14.71 1.83
CA VAL A 184 -9.75 -15.34 1.81
C VAL A 184 -10.82 -14.32 2.17
N LEU A 185 -10.63 -13.53 3.22
CA LEU A 185 -11.56 -12.46 3.59
C LEU A 185 -11.75 -11.45 2.46
N ASN A 186 -10.67 -10.99 1.82
CA ASN A 186 -10.77 -10.04 0.71
C ASN A 186 -11.50 -10.62 -0.50
N LEU A 187 -11.30 -11.92 -0.78
CA LEU A 187 -12.05 -12.61 -1.83
C LEU A 187 -13.54 -12.69 -1.48
N LEU A 188 -13.87 -13.11 -0.26
CA LEU A 188 -15.26 -13.22 0.20
C LEU A 188 -15.99 -11.88 0.20
N LYS A 189 -15.30 -10.78 0.56
CA LYS A 189 -15.85 -9.42 0.52
C LYS A 189 -16.25 -8.95 -0.88
N SER A 190 -15.78 -9.60 -1.95
CA SER A 190 -16.29 -9.31 -3.30
C SER A 190 -17.73 -9.78 -3.50
N GLY A 191 -18.15 -10.81 -2.76
CA GLY A 191 -19.44 -11.47 -2.90
C GLY A 191 -20.38 -11.32 -1.70
N LEU A 192 -19.83 -11.08 -0.50
CA LEU A 192 -20.51 -11.21 0.78
C LEU A 192 -20.21 -10.01 1.66
N ASN A 193 -21.19 -9.59 2.47
CA ASN A 193 -20.96 -8.65 3.55
C ASN A 193 -20.46 -9.42 4.78
N ILE A 194 -19.14 -9.66 4.85
CA ILE A 194 -18.50 -10.43 5.92
C ILE A 194 -17.35 -9.65 6.56
N THR A 195 -17.30 -9.70 7.88
CA THR A 195 -16.25 -9.12 8.71
C THR A 195 -15.14 -10.14 9.00
N ALA A 196 -13.98 -9.64 9.43
CA ALA A 196 -12.90 -10.52 9.86
C ALA A 196 -13.26 -11.37 11.09
N TYR A 197 -14.13 -10.85 11.97
CA TYR A 197 -14.58 -11.54 13.16
C TYR A 197 -15.54 -12.69 12.82
N GLU A 198 -16.51 -12.45 11.95
CA GLU A 198 -17.45 -13.49 11.50
C GLU A 198 -16.71 -14.63 10.79
N LEU A 199 -15.78 -14.33 9.87
CA LEU A 199 -14.97 -15.36 9.22
C LEU A 199 -14.18 -16.17 10.26
N LYS A 200 -13.54 -15.48 11.21
CA LYS A 200 -12.77 -16.15 12.27
C LYS A 200 -13.64 -17.04 13.14
N SER A 201 -14.84 -16.58 13.51
CA SER A 201 -15.80 -17.32 14.32
C SER A 201 -16.29 -18.56 13.59
N ALA A 202 -16.66 -18.43 12.32
CA ALA A 202 -17.08 -19.55 11.48
C ALA A 202 -15.96 -20.60 11.37
N THR A 203 -14.75 -20.18 11.01
CA THR A 203 -13.61 -21.11 10.94
C THR A 203 -13.32 -21.80 12.28
N ASN A 204 -13.45 -21.09 13.40
CA ASN A 204 -13.25 -21.69 14.72
C ASN A 204 -14.34 -22.74 15.04
N SER A 205 -15.59 -22.47 14.69
CA SER A 205 -16.69 -23.43 14.80
C SER A 205 -16.42 -24.68 13.96
N ASP A 206 -16.03 -24.51 12.70
CA ASP A 206 -15.73 -25.62 11.79
C ASP A 206 -14.54 -26.47 12.29
N ILE A 207 -13.50 -25.84 12.82
CA ILE A 207 -12.37 -26.56 13.43
C ILE A 207 -12.84 -27.39 14.64
N ILE A 208 -13.63 -26.81 15.54
CA ILE A 208 -14.15 -27.52 16.72
C ILE A 208 -15.04 -28.69 16.27
N GLN A 209 -15.88 -28.49 15.27
CA GLN A 209 -16.75 -29.52 14.72
C GLN A 209 -15.92 -30.66 14.11
N CYS A 210 -14.92 -30.34 13.30
CA CYS A 210 -14.01 -31.31 12.70
C CYS A 210 -13.25 -32.13 13.76
N ILE A 211 -12.80 -31.50 14.85
CA ILE A 211 -12.11 -32.19 15.95
C ILE A 211 -13.06 -33.15 16.67
N LYS A 212 -14.32 -32.76 16.89
CA LYS A 212 -15.29 -33.56 17.64
C LYS A 212 -15.93 -34.69 16.83
N TYR A 213 -16.20 -34.45 15.55
CA TYR A 213 -17.08 -35.29 14.74
C TYR A 213 -16.44 -35.76 13.43
N GLY A 214 -15.15 -35.49 13.21
CA GLY A 214 -14.45 -35.83 11.97
C GLY A 214 -14.70 -34.84 10.83
N TYR A 215 -13.91 -34.95 9.76
CA TYR A 215 -13.97 -34.02 8.64
C TYR A 215 -15.24 -34.21 7.78
N GLU A 216 -15.84 -35.40 7.81
CA GLU A 216 -17.10 -35.70 7.11
C GLU A 216 -18.27 -34.87 7.62
N SER A 217 -18.15 -34.33 8.84
CA SER A 217 -19.16 -33.46 9.44
C SER A 217 -19.23 -32.07 8.82
N LEU A 218 -18.22 -31.66 8.04
CA LEU A 218 -18.17 -30.35 7.40
C LEU A 218 -18.95 -30.34 6.09
N GLN A 219 -19.70 -29.27 5.84
CA GLN A 219 -20.28 -29.03 4.51
C GLN A 219 -19.18 -28.64 3.52
N ALA A 220 -18.66 -29.61 2.79
CA ALA A 220 -17.62 -29.39 1.78
C ALA A 220 -18.24 -28.86 0.47
N ILE A 221 -17.98 -27.58 0.15
CA ILE A 221 -18.21 -27.05 -1.20
C ILE A 221 -16.88 -27.15 -1.96
N PRO A 222 -16.81 -27.89 -3.08
CA PRO A 222 -15.63 -27.90 -3.94
C PRO A 222 -15.26 -26.47 -4.38
N VAL A 223 -13.97 -26.14 -4.35
CA VAL A 223 -13.46 -24.81 -4.75
C VAL A 223 -13.96 -24.40 -6.14
N LYS A 224 -14.06 -25.35 -7.07
CA LYS A 224 -14.62 -25.13 -8.42
C LYS A 224 -16.07 -24.62 -8.39
N ILE A 225 -16.90 -25.19 -7.51
CA ILE A 225 -18.30 -24.79 -7.34
C ILE A 225 -18.36 -23.41 -6.69
N PHE A 226 -17.58 -23.18 -5.64
CA PHE A 226 -17.49 -21.88 -4.97
C PHE A 226 -17.08 -20.76 -5.94
N ILE A 227 -16.03 -20.96 -6.74
CA ILE A 227 -15.58 -19.98 -7.74
C ILE A 227 -16.69 -19.72 -8.77
N LYS A 228 -17.39 -20.75 -9.26
CA LYS A 228 -18.48 -20.58 -10.22
C LYS A 228 -19.62 -19.74 -9.66
N LEU A 229 -20.00 -19.98 -8.40
CA LEU A 229 -21.03 -19.18 -7.70
C LEU A 229 -20.58 -17.73 -7.54
N LEU A 230 -19.32 -17.51 -7.14
CA LEU A 230 -18.75 -16.17 -6.97
C LEU A 230 -18.71 -15.40 -8.31
N MET A 231 -18.31 -16.05 -9.40
CA MET A 231 -18.31 -15.44 -10.74
C MET A 231 -19.72 -15.07 -11.19
N LYS A 232 -20.71 -15.94 -10.96
CA LYS A 232 -22.12 -15.65 -11.28
C LYS A 232 -22.64 -14.44 -10.50
N TYR A 233 -22.32 -14.38 -9.20
CA TYR A 233 -22.67 -13.25 -8.34
C TYR A 233 -22.03 -11.94 -8.84
N ASN A 234 -20.73 -11.97 -9.16
CA ASN A 234 -20.01 -10.79 -9.65
C ASN A 234 -20.57 -10.28 -10.98
N LYS A 235 -20.92 -11.19 -11.91
CA LYS A 235 -21.58 -10.82 -13.18
C LYS A 235 -22.90 -10.11 -12.92
N PHE A 236 -23.77 -10.69 -12.08
CA PHE A 236 -25.04 -10.07 -11.71
C PHE A 236 -24.87 -8.69 -11.07
N ARG A 237 -23.90 -8.53 -10.16
CA ARG A 237 -23.58 -7.23 -9.54
C ARG A 237 -23.15 -6.19 -10.56
N ILE A 238 -22.29 -6.56 -11.51
CA ILE A 238 -21.85 -5.66 -12.58
C ILE A 238 -23.04 -5.23 -13.43
N ASP A 239 -23.92 -6.16 -13.80
CA ASP A 239 -25.11 -5.86 -14.62
C ASP A 239 -26.09 -4.93 -13.87
N VAL A 240 -26.29 -5.14 -12.57
CA VAL A 240 -27.09 -4.24 -11.71
C VAL A 240 -26.45 -2.84 -11.62
N LEU A 241 -25.13 -2.75 -11.44
CA LEU A 241 -24.43 -1.46 -11.38
C LEU A 241 -24.52 -0.70 -12.71
N ARG A 242 -24.31 -1.38 -13.84
CA ARG A 242 -24.48 -0.82 -15.18
C ARG A 242 -25.90 -0.29 -15.39
N SER A 243 -26.91 -1.08 -15.01
CA SER A 243 -28.32 -0.70 -15.13
C SER A 243 -28.70 0.51 -14.28
N ARG A 244 -28.02 0.74 -13.15
CA ARG A 244 -28.21 1.94 -12.32
C ARG A 244 -27.53 3.16 -12.92
N LEU A 245 -26.31 3.00 -13.42
CA LEU A 245 -25.53 4.06 -14.03
C LEU A 245 -26.05 4.49 -15.41
N SER A 246 -26.75 3.61 -16.13
CA SER A 246 -27.40 3.93 -17.41
C SER A 246 -28.77 4.61 -17.27
N LYS A 247 -29.29 4.74 -16.04
CA LYS A 247 -30.56 5.44 -15.72
C LYS A 247 -30.32 6.84 -15.14
N THR A 248 -29.08 7.31 -15.14
CA THR A 248 -28.67 8.68 -14.79
C THR A 248 -28.14 9.34 -16.05
#